data_AF-A0A2D4LY61-F1
#
_entry.id   AF-A0A2D4LY61-F1
#
_cell.length_a   1.000
_cell.length_b   1.000
_cell.length_c   1.000
_cell.angle_alpha   90.00
_cell.angle_beta   90.00
_cell.angle_gamma   90.00
#
_symmetry.space_group_name_H-M   'P 1'
#
loop_
_entity.id
_entity.type
_entity.pdbx_description
1 polymer ?
#
loop_
_entity_poly.entity_id
_entity_poly.type
_entity_poly.pdbx_seq_one_letter_code
_entity_poly.pdbx_strand_id
1 'polypeptide(L)'
;NWLWSSILPGPNPGCVAMRTGEAAGLWDVVNCEERAVFICKHLAEGVTPPPIPRTTPPPPCPEGWTASPTRNVCFKAYTDNKVERKTWYEAYDFCKKIGGDLASFHDKKEEILLNRLLQSNNAWVGLRISDSSTGYTWTDGSPVNYEPVFTLFSDESNKCRTLWGPTGAWKAVLCDQVFDWFCQITRGSVLNPEPSNKFDYIYKKIEDGWIEFENNEYYFSNTTMPAEKARRFCKQHHGDLTTIESQKEKKFLWYYAINYGIY
;
A
#
# COMPACT_ATOMS: atom_id res chain seq x y z
N ASN A 1 -22.22 -19.09 1.54
CA ASN A 1 -21.88 -19.22 0.11
C ASN A 1 -22.95 -18.57 -0.72
N TRP A 2 -22.74 -17.30 -1.08
CA TRP A 2 -23.58 -16.60 -2.05
C TRP A 2 -22.87 -16.67 -3.42
N LEU A 3 -23.57 -17.12 -4.46
CA LEU A 3 -23.06 -17.18 -5.83
C LEU A 3 -23.54 -15.92 -6.57
N TRP A 4 -22.59 -15.09 -7.01
CA TRP A 4 -22.84 -13.80 -7.67
C TRP A 4 -22.67 -13.94 -9.19
N SER A 5 -23.45 -13.21 -9.98
CA SER A 5 -23.35 -13.24 -11.46
C SER A 5 -22.19 -12.41 -12.03
N SER A 6 -21.58 -11.53 -11.24
CA SER A 6 -20.45 -10.66 -11.62
C SER A 6 -19.43 -10.59 -10.48
N ILE A 7 -18.18 -10.21 -10.82
CA ILE A 7 -17.07 -10.04 -9.86
C ILE A 7 -17.43 -8.92 -8.88
N LEU A 8 -17.89 -9.31 -7.68
CA LEU A 8 -18.18 -8.48 -6.50
C LEU A 8 -19.20 -7.35 -6.72
N PRO A 9 -19.98 -6.96 -5.68
CA PRO A 9 -20.82 -5.79 -5.78
C PRO A 9 -19.94 -4.58 -6.13
N GLY A 10 -20.26 -3.91 -7.24
CA GLY A 10 -19.64 -2.63 -7.59
C GLY A 10 -19.82 -1.60 -6.47
N PRO A 11 -19.13 -0.44 -6.54
CA PRO A 11 -19.03 0.51 -5.43
C PRO A 11 -20.33 1.22 -5.04
N ASN A 12 -21.42 1.02 -5.79
CA ASN A 12 -22.70 1.65 -5.52
C ASN A 12 -23.55 0.79 -4.58
N PRO A 13 -23.99 1.32 -3.42
CA PRO A 13 -25.01 0.66 -2.61
C PRO A 13 -26.28 0.49 -3.43
N GLY A 14 -26.80 -0.73 -3.48
CA GLY A 14 -27.98 -1.11 -4.25
C GLY A 14 -28.72 -2.26 -3.59
N CYS A 15 -29.90 -2.58 -4.12
CA CYS A 15 -30.67 -3.73 -3.68
C CYS A 15 -30.22 -4.97 -4.44
N VAL A 16 -30.50 -6.16 -3.91
CA VAL A 16 -30.13 -7.41 -4.59
C VAL A 16 -31.35 -8.09 -5.19
N ALA A 17 -31.22 -8.56 -6.42
CA ALA A 17 -32.22 -9.36 -7.10
C ALA A 17 -31.60 -10.66 -7.60
N MET A 18 -32.38 -11.74 -7.57
CA MET A 18 -31.96 -13.02 -8.11
C MET A 18 -32.23 -13.06 -9.62
N ARG A 19 -31.21 -13.38 -10.43
CA ARG A 19 -31.33 -13.51 -11.88
C ARG A 19 -32.17 -14.74 -12.26
N THR A 20 -32.74 -14.70 -13.45
CA THR A 20 -33.53 -15.77 -14.08
C THR A 20 -32.91 -16.16 -15.44
N GLY A 21 -33.38 -17.24 -16.06
CA GLY A 21 -32.82 -17.74 -17.32
C GLY A 21 -31.49 -18.48 -17.13
N GLU A 22 -30.52 -18.27 -18.03
CA GLU A 22 -29.21 -18.95 -17.99
C GLU A 22 -28.37 -18.63 -16.74
N ALA A 23 -28.69 -17.52 -16.05
CA ALA A 23 -28.06 -17.09 -14.80
C ALA A 23 -28.96 -17.35 -13.57
N ALA A 24 -29.94 -18.25 -13.68
CA ALA A 24 -30.89 -18.53 -12.60
C ALA A 24 -30.20 -18.90 -11.28
N GLY A 25 -30.60 -18.23 -10.20
CA GLY A 25 -30.07 -18.48 -8.85
C GLY A 25 -28.84 -17.64 -8.48
N LEU A 26 -28.29 -16.85 -9.40
CA LEU A 26 -27.22 -15.90 -9.10
C LEU A 26 -27.79 -14.57 -8.60
N TRP A 27 -27.10 -13.96 -7.65
CA TRP A 27 -27.46 -12.63 -7.15
C TRP A 27 -26.81 -11.54 -8.00
N ASP A 28 -27.57 -10.46 -8.17
CA ASP A 28 -27.10 -9.26 -8.85
C ASP A 28 -27.51 -7.99 -8.08
N VAL A 29 -26.71 -6.93 -8.24
CA VAL A 29 -26.96 -5.62 -7.63
C VAL A 29 -27.77 -4.77 -8.60
N VAL A 30 -28.95 -4.34 -8.16
CA VAL A 30 -29.91 -3.56 -8.95
C VAL A 30 -30.24 -2.24 -8.26
N ASN A 31 -30.85 -1.32 -9.01
CA ASN A 31 -31.42 -0.12 -8.41
C ASN A 31 -32.59 -0.52 -7.48
N CYS A 32 -32.63 0.00 -6.26
CA CYS A 32 -33.69 -0.31 -5.29
C CYS A 32 -35.09 0.11 -5.73
N GLU A 33 -35.21 1.04 -6.67
CA GLU A 33 -36.50 1.46 -7.24
C GLU A 33 -36.95 0.59 -8.42
N GLU A 34 -36.11 -0.37 -8.83
CA GLU A 34 -36.44 -1.29 -9.91
C GLU A 34 -37.58 -2.23 -9.50
N ARG A 35 -38.54 -2.39 -10.40
CA ARG A 35 -39.70 -3.26 -10.16
C ARG A 35 -39.31 -4.70 -10.44
N ALA A 36 -39.19 -5.50 -9.38
CA ALA A 36 -38.94 -6.93 -9.46
C ALA A 36 -40.02 -7.72 -8.71
N VAL A 37 -40.18 -8.99 -9.11
CA VAL A 37 -40.93 -9.97 -8.30
C VAL A 37 -40.13 -10.32 -7.05
N PHE A 38 -40.82 -10.58 -5.94
CA PHE A 38 -40.19 -10.82 -4.63
C PHE A 38 -40.54 -12.18 -4.05
N ILE A 39 -39.66 -12.70 -3.20
CA ILE A 39 -39.83 -13.96 -2.48
C ILE A 39 -39.75 -13.67 -0.99
N CYS A 40 -40.77 -14.05 -0.23
CA CYS A 40 -40.78 -13.95 1.22
C CYS A 40 -40.38 -15.28 1.86
N LYS A 41 -39.74 -15.23 3.03
CA LYS A 41 -39.47 -16.39 3.88
C LYS A 41 -39.99 -16.11 5.28
N HIS A 42 -40.80 -17.01 5.83
CA HIS A 42 -41.13 -17.05 7.24
C HIS A 42 -40.63 -18.36 7.86
N LEU A 43 -40.51 -18.40 9.19
CA LEU A 43 -40.21 -19.65 9.89
C LEU A 43 -41.40 -20.60 9.81
N ALA A 44 -41.12 -21.88 9.61
CA ALA A 44 -42.13 -22.91 9.74
C ALA A 44 -42.59 -23.04 11.20
N GLU A 45 -43.84 -23.44 11.40
CA GLU A 45 -44.43 -23.56 12.72
C GLU A 45 -43.64 -24.55 13.60
N GLY A 46 -43.29 -24.15 14.82
CA GLY A 46 -42.47 -24.93 15.75
C GLY A 46 -40.94 -24.81 15.58
N VAL A 47 -40.46 -24.07 14.57
CA VAL A 47 -39.03 -23.82 14.39
C VAL A 47 -38.63 -22.54 15.12
N THR A 48 -37.74 -22.64 16.11
CA THR A 48 -37.08 -21.46 16.68
C THR A 48 -36.11 -20.87 15.66
N PRO A 49 -35.92 -19.54 15.61
CA PRO A 49 -34.84 -18.94 14.82
C PRO A 49 -33.53 -19.70 15.11
N PRO A 50 -32.65 -19.89 14.10
CA PRO A 50 -31.30 -20.32 14.39
C PRO A 50 -30.76 -19.41 15.51
N PRO A 51 -30.03 -19.94 16.50
CA PRO A 51 -29.36 -19.10 17.46
C PRO A 51 -28.64 -18.01 16.69
N ILE A 52 -28.85 -16.74 17.05
CA ILE A 52 -28.07 -15.64 16.47
C ILE A 52 -26.63 -16.13 16.55
N PRO A 53 -25.92 -16.25 15.40
CA PRO A 53 -24.58 -16.79 15.42
C PRO A 53 -23.82 -16.00 16.47
N ARG A 54 -23.40 -16.67 17.55
CA ARG A 54 -22.58 -16.03 18.58
C ARG A 54 -21.35 -15.56 17.83
N THR A 55 -21.27 -14.27 17.58
CA THR A 55 -20.09 -13.67 16.99
C THR A 55 -19.03 -13.79 18.08
N THR A 56 -18.23 -14.85 18.01
CA THR A 56 -16.96 -14.87 18.72
C THR A 56 -16.25 -13.57 18.34
N PRO A 57 -15.81 -12.77 19.33
CA PRO A 57 -15.07 -11.55 19.04
C PRO A 57 -13.95 -11.89 18.04
N PRO A 58 -13.73 -11.03 17.03
CA PRO A 58 -12.64 -11.27 16.09
C PRO A 58 -11.34 -11.48 16.87
N PRO A 59 -10.45 -12.39 16.44
CA PRO A 59 -9.16 -12.56 17.07
C PRO A 59 -8.44 -11.21 17.23
N PRO A 60 -7.67 -11.00 18.30
CA PRO A 60 -6.88 -9.78 18.46
C PRO A 60 -5.86 -9.66 17.31
N CYS A 61 -5.45 -8.43 17.02
CA CYS A 61 -4.35 -8.21 16.09
C CYS A 61 -3.03 -8.68 16.70
N PRO A 62 -2.09 -9.21 15.88
CA PRO A 62 -0.75 -9.52 16.34
C PRO A 62 -0.04 -8.29 16.91
N GLU A 63 1.01 -8.53 17.69
CA GLU A 63 1.81 -7.44 18.27
C GLU A 63 2.36 -6.50 17.20
N GLY A 64 2.26 -5.19 17.43
CA GLY A 64 2.65 -4.15 16.47
C GLY A 64 1.67 -3.90 15.32
N TRP A 65 0.52 -4.61 15.28
CA TRP A 65 -0.56 -4.36 14.33
C TRP A 65 -1.75 -3.69 15.01
N THR A 66 -2.37 -2.72 14.32
CA THR A 66 -3.52 -1.96 14.83
C THR A 66 -4.81 -2.44 14.19
N ALA A 67 -5.81 -2.75 15.01
CA ALA A 67 -7.10 -3.21 14.54
C ALA A 67 -7.87 -2.15 13.74
N SER A 68 -8.46 -2.54 12.59
CA SER A 68 -9.43 -1.70 11.90
C SER A 68 -10.66 -1.46 12.81
N PRO A 69 -11.20 -0.23 12.85
CA PRO A 69 -12.41 0.11 13.59
C PRO A 69 -13.69 -0.47 12.97
N THR A 70 -13.67 -0.89 11.70
CA THR A 70 -14.87 -1.21 10.92
C THR A 70 -14.79 -2.53 10.16
N ARG A 71 -13.58 -3.09 9.97
CA ARG A 71 -13.35 -4.34 9.23
C ARG A 71 -12.60 -5.38 10.06
N ASN A 72 -12.67 -6.62 9.58
CA ASN A 72 -11.95 -7.76 10.15
C ASN A 72 -10.46 -7.82 9.71
N VAL A 73 -9.78 -6.67 9.74
CA VAL A 73 -8.38 -6.54 9.35
C VAL A 73 -7.56 -5.84 10.44
N CYS A 74 -6.25 -5.95 10.34
CA CYS A 74 -5.28 -5.19 11.10
C CYS A 74 -4.36 -4.45 10.14
N PHE A 75 -3.91 -3.26 10.51
CA PHE A 75 -2.96 -2.44 9.77
C PHE A 75 -1.63 -2.32 10.49
N LYS A 76 -0.54 -2.22 9.73
CA LYS A 76 0.77 -1.87 10.26
C LYS A 76 1.45 -0.88 9.33
N ALA A 77 2.05 0.14 9.94
CA ALA A 77 2.82 1.16 9.26
C ALA A 77 4.31 0.84 9.36
N TYR A 78 5.01 0.96 8.24
CA TYR A 78 6.46 0.81 8.18
C TYR A 78 7.08 2.18 7.89
N THR A 79 7.22 2.97 8.96
CA THR A 79 7.62 4.40 8.93
C THR A 79 8.89 4.69 9.76
N ASP A 80 9.55 3.67 10.32
CA ASP A 80 10.81 3.84 11.06
C ASP A 80 11.94 4.20 10.09
N ASN A 81 12.76 5.20 10.44
CA ASN A 81 13.95 5.62 9.68
C ASN A 81 14.96 4.48 9.43
N LYS A 82 14.90 3.40 10.21
CA LYS A 82 15.73 2.19 10.03
C LYS A 82 15.21 1.24 8.94
N VAL A 83 14.03 1.50 8.39
CA VAL A 83 13.37 0.67 7.40
C VAL A 83 13.56 1.26 6.00
N GLU A 84 13.99 0.42 5.04
CA GLU A 84 14.12 0.83 3.63
C GLU A 84 12.76 1.20 3.04
N ARG A 85 12.58 2.49 2.74
CA ARG A 85 11.49 2.97 1.89
C ARG A 85 11.48 2.22 0.58
N LYS A 86 10.29 1.85 0.12
CA LYS A 86 10.12 0.92 -1.00
C LYS A 86 9.44 1.59 -2.16
N THR A 87 9.72 1.12 -3.37
CA THR A 87 8.81 1.38 -4.49
C THR A 87 7.44 0.77 -4.20
N TRP A 88 6.41 1.20 -4.94
CA TRP A 88 5.08 0.62 -4.75
C TRP A 88 5.09 -0.91 -4.94
N TYR A 89 5.85 -1.39 -5.95
CA TYR A 89 5.99 -2.82 -6.23
C TYR A 89 6.72 -3.57 -5.12
N GLU A 90 7.81 -3.02 -4.60
CA GLU A 90 8.55 -3.62 -3.48
C GLU A 90 7.72 -3.64 -2.20
N ALA A 91 6.92 -2.60 -1.94
CA ALA A 91 6.01 -2.53 -0.80
C ALA A 91 4.87 -3.55 -0.93
N TYR A 92 4.31 -3.71 -2.13
CA TYR A 92 3.34 -4.76 -2.45
C TYR A 92 3.91 -6.14 -2.15
N ASP A 93 5.04 -6.51 -2.76
CA ASP A 93 5.70 -7.80 -2.57
C ASP A 93 6.04 -8.06 -1.10
N PHE A 94 6.46 -7.02 -0.37
CA PHE A 94 6.73 -7.10 1.05
C PHE A 94 5.49 -7.51 1.86
N CYS A 95 4.36 -6.82 1.67
CA CYS A 95 3.13 -7.17 2.36
C CYS A 95 2.61 -8.56 1.96
N LYS A 96 2.72 -8.94 0.68
CA LYS A 96 2.38 -10.30 0.22
C LYS A 96 3.21 -11.37 0.92
N LYS A 97 4.53 -11.16 1.08
CA LYS A 97 5.43 -12.11 1.74
C LYS A 97 5.06 -12.37 3.20
N ILE A 98 4.54 -11.36 3.90
CA ILE A 98 4.06 -11.49 5.30
C ILE A 98 2.74 -12.28 5.39
N GLY A 99 2.05 -12.49 4.26
CA GLY A 99 0.71 -13.10 4.22
C GLY A 99 -0.42 -12.07 4.21
N GLY A 100 -0.10 -10.80 3.94
CA GLY A 100 -1.05 -9.69 3.85
C GLY A 100 -1.17 -9.11 2.45
N ASP A 101 -1.53 -7.83 2.41
CA ASP A 101 -1.53 -7.00 1.21
C ASP A 101 -1.19 -5.54 1.58
N LEU A 102 -0.96 -4.67 0.60
CA LEU A 102 -0.95 -3.23 0.87
C LEU A 102 -2.32 -2.81 1.42
N ALA A 103 -2.32 -1.83 2.32
CA ALA A 103 -3.56 -1.43 2.98
C ALA A 103 -4.57 -0.83 1.98
N SER A 104 -5.82 -1.29 2.10
CA SER A 104 -7.03 -0.64 1.60
C SER A 104 -7.76 0.03 2.75
N PHE A 105 -8.62 1.01 2.46
CA PHE A 105 -9.55 1.55 3.45
C PHE A 105 -10.83 2.05 2.81
N HIS A 106 -11.92 1.94 3.57
CA HIS A 106 -13.28 2.03 3.03
C HIS A 106 -14.19 2.99 3.79
N ASP A 107 -13.65 3.72 4.77
CA ASP A 107 -14.38 4.76 5.47
C ASP A 107 -13.44 5.78 6.12
N LYS A 108 -14.04 6.87 6.60
CA LYS A 108 -13.32 7.97 7.24
C LYS A 108 -12.60 7.53 8.53
N LYS A 109 -13.11 6.54 9.26
CA LYS A 109 -12.49 6.07 10.52
C LYS A 109 -11.19 5.33 10.23
N GLU A 110 -11.15 4.53 9.18
CA GLU A 110 -9.93 3.88 8.70
C GLU A 110 -8.92 4.89 8.14
N GLU A 111 -9.37 5.89 7.37
CA GLU A 111 -8.49 6.98 6.92
C GLU A 111 -7.83 7.71 8.11
N ILE A 112 -8.63 8.10 9.11
CA ILE A 112 -8.12 8.75 10.34
C ILE A 112 -7.18 7.81 11.11
N LEU A 113 -7.43 6.51 11.11
CA LEU A 113 -6.52 5.54 11.73
C LEU A 113 -5.18 5.51 10.99
N LEU A 114 -5.17 5.32 9.68
CA LEU A 114 -3.93 5.26 8.90
C LEU A 114 -3.14 6.58 8.99
N ASN A 115 -3.83 7.72 8.96
CA ASN A 115 -3.18 9.03 9.13
C ASN A 115 -2.52 9.20 10.51
N ARG A 116 -3.08 8.61 11.57
CA ARG A 116 -2.44 8.62 12.90
C ARG A 116 -1.24 7.70 13.00
N LEU A 117 -1.16 6.69 12.13
CA LEU A 117 -0.02 5.79 12.05
C LEU A 117 1.11 6.36 11.17
N LEU A 118 0.83 7.40 10.38
CA LEU A 118 1.86 8.19 9.68
C LEU A 118 2.67 9.02 10.67
N GLN A 119 3.94 9.21 10.36
CA GLN A 119 4.80 10.16 11.08
C GLN A 119 4.92 11.46 10.29
N SER A 120 5.68 11.45 9.20
CA SER A 120 6.02 12.66 8.43
C SER A 120 6.10 12.45 6.92
N ASN A 121 6.48 11.26 6.46
CA ASN A 121 6.62 10.97 5.02
C ASN A 121 5.29 10.50 4.42
N ASN A 122 5.24 10.46 3.09
CA ASN A 122 4.16 9.78 2.39
C ASN A 122 4.28 8.28 2.63
N ALA A 123 3.15 7.58 2.56
CA ALA A 123 3.15 6.13 2.59
C ALA A 123 2.28 5.52 1.50
N TRP A 124 2.75 4.41 0.93
CA TRP A 124 2.03 3.61 -0.04
C TRP A 124 0.79 2.94 0.54
N VAL A 125 -0.24 2.89 -0.28
CA VAL A 125 -1.47 2.11 -0.07
C VAL A 125 -1.72 1.26 -1.32
N GLY A 126 -2.66 0.32 -1.24
CA GLY A 126 -2.94 -0.63 -2.31
C GLY A 126 -3.65 -0.05 -3.54
N LEU A 127 -3.96 1.25 -3.58
CA LEU A 127 -4.74 1.82 -4.69
C LEU A 127 -3.85 2.13 -5.89
N ARG A 128 -4.20 1.55 -7.04
CA ARG A 128 -3.47 1.73 -8.31
C ARG A 128 -4.42 1.71 -9.51
N ILE A 129 -4.08 2.44 -10.57
CA ILE A 129 -4.66 2.23 -11.91
C ILE A 129 -3.93 1.07 -12.57
N SER A 130 -4.64 -0.04 -12.77
CA SER A 130 -4.11 -1.21 -13.48
C SER A 130 -4.40 -1.13 -14.98
N ASP A 131 -5.59 -0.69 -15.35
CA ASP A 131 -6.01 -0.40 -16.73
C ASP A 131 -6.69 0.98 -16.77
N SER A 132 -6.33 1.80 -17.75
CA SER A 132 -6.97 3.09 -18.04
C SER A 132 -8.49 2.97 -18.22
N SER A 133 -8.99 1.79 -18.62
CA SER A 133 -10.43 1.56 -18.82
C SER A 133 -11.23 1.34 -17.52
N THR A 134 -10.60 0.77 -16.49
CA THR A 134 -11.28 0.37 -15.24
C THR A 134 -11.08 1.36 -14.08
N GLY A 135 -10.15 2.30 -14.23
CA GLY A 135 -9.82 3.27 -13.20
C GLY A 135 -9.04 2.67 -12.02
N TYR A 136 -9.22 3.24 -10.83
CA TYR A 136 -8.53 2.81 -9.62
C TYR A 136 -9.07 1.49 -9.07
N THR A 137 -8.17 0.64 -8.59
CA THR A 137 -8.49 -0.65 -7.95
C THR A 137 -7.60 -0.86 -6.73
N TRP A 138 -8.13 -1.55 -5.71
CA TRP A 138 -7.34 -2.02 -4.57
C TRP A 138 -6.67 -3.36 -4.89
N THR A 139 -5.43 -3.53 -4.46
CA THR A 139 -4.68 -4.79 -4.67
C THR A 139 -5.24 -6.00 -3.94
N ASP A 140 -5.97 -5.78 -2.85
CA ASP A 140 -6.66 -6.83 -2.09
C ASP A 140 -8.00 -7.27 -2.73
N GLY A 141 -8.37 -6.68 -3.88
CA GLY A 141 -9.61 -6.97 -4.60
C GLY A 141 -10.88 -6.36 -4.00
N SER A 142 -10.75 -5.56 -2.94
CA SER A 142 -11.89 -4.86 -2.34
C SER A 142 -12.41 -3.73 -3.25
N PRO A 143 -13.71 -3.38 -3.15
CA PRO A 143 -14.27 -2.31 -3.96
C PRO A 143 -13.74 -0.94 -3.53
N VAL A 144 -13.55 -0.04 -4.50
CA VAL A 144 -13.25 1.38 -4.26
C VAL A 144 -14.56 2.11 -3.94
N ASN A 145 -15.03 1.99 -2.70
CA ASN A 145 -16.32 2.51 -2.22
C ASN A 145 -16.17 3.74 -1.31
N TYR A 146 -14.95 4.25 -1.16
CA TYR A 146 -14.63 5.43 -0.38
C TYR A 146 -13.70 6.33 -1.19
N GLU A 147 -14.17 7.53 -1.49
CA GLU A 147 -13.42 8.54 -2.24
C GLU A 147 -13.07 9.72 -1.32
N PRO A 148 -11.84 9.76 -0.80
CA PRO A 148 -11.34 10.90 -0.04
C PRO A 148 -10.91 12.05 -0.98
N VAL A 149 -10.71 13.23 -0.39
CA VAL A 149 -10.39 14.46 -1.13
C VAL A 149 -9.08 14.31 -1.91
N PHE A 150 -9.17 14.33 -3.23
CA PHE A 150 -8.04 14.25 -4.15
C PHE A 150 -7.31 15.60 -4.28
N THR A 151 -5.98 15.58 -4.28
CA THR A 151 -5.20 16.70 -4.85
C THR A 151 -5.06 16.46 -6.36
N LEU A 152 -5.60 17.40 -7.16
CA LEU A 152 -5.97 17.26 -8.58
C LEU A 152 -4.82 17.18 -9.60
N PHE A 153 -3.61 16.78 -9.20
CA PHE A 153 -2.50 16.67 -10.14
C PHE A 153 -2.36 15.23 -10.65
N SER A 154 -3.34 14.77 -11.42
CA SER A 154 -3.27 13.51 -12.17
C SER A 154 -2.53 13.75 -13.49
N ASP A 155 -1.21 13.55 -13.47
CA ASP A 155 -0.47 13.20 -14.68
C ASP A 155 -0.83 11.76 -15.06
N GLU A 156 -1.04 11.45 -16.35
CA GLU A 156 -1.36 10.09 -16.83
C GLU A 156 -0.32 9.04 -16.41
N SER A 157 0.91 9.48 -16.11
CA SER A 157 1.98 8.63 -15.58
C SER A 157 1.80 8.24 -14.11
N ASN A 158 1.03 9.00 -13.32
CA ASN A 158 0.87 8.82 -11.87
C ASN A 158 -0.19 7.76 -11.51
N LYS A 159 0.12 6.49 -11.77
CA LYS A 159 -0.80 5.35 -11.58
C LYS A 159 -0.95 4.89 -10.12
N CYS A 160 0.00 5.20 -9.24
CA CYS A 160 -0.01 4.75 -7.84
C CYS A 160 -0.47 5.85 -6.87
N ARG A 161 -0.89 5.45 -5.66
CA ARG A 161 -1.41 6.36 -4.64
C ARG A 161 -0.70 6.23 -3.31
N THR A 162 -0.53 7.38 -2.68
CA THR A 162 -0.01 7.52 -1.31
C THR A 162 -0.96 8.35 -0.45
N LEU A 163 -0.88 8.12 0.86
CA LEU A 163 -1.32 9.09 1.86
C LEU A 163 -0.20 10.09 2.12
N TRP A 164 -0.50 11.38 2.01
CA TRP A 164 0.46 12.47 2.23
C TRP A 164 0.65 12.73 3.72
N GLY A 165 1.86 12.54 4.25
CA GLY A 165 2.18 12.61 5.68
C GLY A 165 1.60 13.80 6.47
N PRO A 166 1.70 15.06 6.00
CA PRO A 166 1.24 16.25 6.74
C PRO A 166 -0.27 16.42 6.86
N THR A 167 -1.07 15.85 5.95
CA THR A 167 -2.52 16.11 5.90
C THR A 167 -3.36 14.84 5.79
N GLY A 168 -2.75 13.70 5.51
CA GLY A 168 -3.44 12.46 5.16
C GLY A 168 -4.18 12.51 3.83
N ALA A 169 -3.96 13.56 3.01
CA ALA A 169 -4.60 13.69 1.72
C ALA A 169 -4.01 12.71 0.70
N TRP A 170 -4.79 12.39 -0.32
CA TRP A 170 -4.35 11.48 -1.36
C TRP A 170 -3.46 12.19 -2.35
N LYS A 171 -2.35 11.53 -2.70
CA LYS A 171 -1.42 12.03 -3.71
C LYS A 171 -1.15 10.98 -4.79
N ALA A 172 -1.36 11.41 -6.02
CA ALA A 172 -0.98 10.69 -7.23
C ALA A 172 0.53 10.82 -7.44
N VAL A 173 1.22 9.69 -7.63
CA VAL A 173 2.67 9.65 -7.82
C VAL A 173 3.07 8.51 -8.75
N LEU A 174 4.28 8.62 -9.33
CA LEU A 174 4.92 7.54 -10.07
C LEU A 174 5.20 6.36 -9.13
N CYS A 175 4.89 5.14 -9.58
CA CYS A 175 5.03 3.92 -8.77
C CYS A 175 6.49 3.59 -8.39
N ASP A 176 7.46 4.14 -9.12
CA ASP A 176 8.90 3.93 -8.90
C ASP A 176 9.51 4.92 -7.89
N GLN A 177 8.71 5.86 -7.38
CA GLN A 177 9.10 6.64 -6.20
C GLN A 177 9.22 5.72 -4.99
N VAL A 178 9.89 6.17 -3.93
CA VAL A 178 9.93 5.40 -2.69
C VAL A 178 9.29 6.14 -1.55
N PHE A 179 8.56 5.40 -0.75
CA PHE A 179 7.84 5.93 0.39
C PHE A 179 7.84 4.88 1.49
N ASP A 180 7.39 5.33 2.66
CA ASP A 180 6.94 4.42 3.71
C ASP A 180 5.73 3.62 3.17
N TRP A 181 5.21 2.63 3.90
CA TRP A 181 4.04 1.89 3.41
C TRP A 181 3.20 1.32 4.53
N PHE A 182 1.97 0.98 4.18
CA PHE A 182 1.04 0.27 5.05
C PHE A 182 0.79 -1.13 4.52
N CYS A 183 0.91 -2.12 5.41
CA CYS A 183 0.35 -3.44 5.15
C CYS A 183 -0.96 -3.62 5.91
N GLN A 184 -1.82 -4.49 5.39
CA GLN A 184 -2.99 -5.03 6.06
C GLN A 184 -2.96 -6.56 6.10
N ILE A 185 -3.59 -7.14 7.12
CA ILE A 185 -3.78 -8.59 7.29
C ILE A 185 -5.19 -8.88 7.81
N THR A 186 -5.73 -10.05 7.51
CA THR A 186 -6.98 -10.52 8.13
C THR A 186 -6.73 -10.90 9.59
N ARG A 187 -7.64 -10.57 10.50
CA ARG A 187 -7.51 -10.97 11.91
C ARG A 187 -7.47 -12.49 12.04
N GLY A 188 -6.53 -12.99 12.83
CA GLY A 188 -6.30 -14.43 13.01
C GLY A 188 -5.49 -15.11 11.89
N SER A 189 -4.97 -14.35 10.92
CA SER A 189 -4.03 -14.89 9.94
C SER A 189 -2.70 -15.30 10.60
N VAL A 190 -2.12 -16.39 10.09
CA VAL A 190 -0.76 -16.80 10.44
C VAL A 190 0.20 -15.96 9.62
N LEU A 191 1.04 -15.17 10.29
CA LEU A 191 2.02 -14.31 9.63
C LEU A 191 3.29 -15.07 9.33
N ASN A 192 3.85 -14.80 8.15
CA ASN A 192 5.24 -15.15 7.88
C ASN A 192 6.17 -14.13 8.54
N PRO A 193 7.42 -14.51 8.84
CA PRO A 193 8.42 -13.56 9.32
C PRO A 193 8.54 -12.36 8.38
N GLU A 194 8.59 -11.16 8.95
CA GLU A 194 8.81 -9.95 8.16
C GLU A 194 10.14 -10.08 7.39
N PRO A 195 10.13 -9.87 6.06
CA PRO A 195 11.37 -9.82 5.29
C PRO A 195 12.36 -8.85 5.95
N SER A 196 13.66 -9.17 5.87
CA SER A 196 14.69 -8.27 6.39
C SER A 196 14.52 -6.89 5.75
N ASN A 197 14.22 -5.92 6.60
CA ASN A 197 13.94 -4.53 6.24
C ASN A 197 15.00 -3.57 6.79
N LYS A 198 16.00 -4.12 7.49
CA LYS A 198 17.10 -3.36 8.06
C LYS A 198 18.20 -3.26 7.02
N PHE A 199 18.79 -2.07 6.93
CA PHE A 199 20.04 -1.86 6.20
C PHE A 199 21.17 -2.62 6.90
N ASP A 200 21.46 -3.82 6.41
CA ASP A 200 22.71 -4.53 6.67
C ASP A 200 23.66 -4.34 5.47
N TYR A 201 23.80 -3.11 4.96
CA TYR A 201 25.02 -2.82 4.21
C TYR A 201 26.11 -2.50 5.22
N ILE A 202 27.04 -3.43 5.37
CA ILE A 202 28.32 -3.21 6.03
C ILE A 202 29.09 -2.25 5.12
N TYR A 203 28.78 -0.95 5.19
CA TYR A 203 29.63 0.07 4.59
C TYR A 203 30.55 0.63 5.67
N LYS A 204 31.80 0.86 5.32
CA LYS A 204 32.79 1.43 6.24
C LYS A 204 32.92 2.91 5.96
N LYS A 205 32.65 3.74 6.96
CA LYS A 205 33.03 5.17 6.88
C LYS A 205 34.53 5.28 7.02
N ILE A 206 35.16 5.92 6.05
CA ILE A 206 36.59 6.24 6.06
C ILE A 206 36.76 7.62 6.71
N GLU A 207 37.90 7.85 7.36
CA GLU A 207 38.19 9.07 8.14
C GLU A 207 38.02 10.37 7.32
N ASP A 208 38.18 10.31 6.00
CA ASP A 208 38.09 11.46 5.09
C ASP A 208 36.68 11.72 4.53
N GLY A 209 35.65 11.09 5.09
CA GLY A 209 34.24 11.29 4.69
C GLY A 209 33.80 10.47 3.47
N TRP A 210 34.66 9.60 2.94
CA TRP A 210 34.33 8.60 1.93
C TRP A 210 33.63 7.40 2.57
N ILE A 211 32.78 6.74 1.77
CA ILE A 211 32.06 5.54 2.17
C ILE A 211 32.50 4.38 1.28
N GLU A 212 33.07 3.36 1.90
CA GLU A 212 33.42 2.11 1.23
C GLU A 212 32.18 1.24 1.07
N PHE A 213 31.87 0.84 -0.17
CA PHE A 213 30.84 -0.13 -0.49
C PHE A 213 31.36 -1.12 -1.53
N GLU A 214 31.32 -2.41 -1.17
CA GLU A 214 32.00 -3.49 -1.90
C GLU A 214 33.49 -3.16 -2.14
N ASN A 215 33.92 -2.96 -3.38
CA ASN A 215 35.32 -2.66 -3.73
C ASN A 215 35.54 -1.20 -4.14
N ASN A 216 34.56 -0.32 -3.90
CA ASN A 216 34.57 1.07 -4.35
C ASN A 216 34.40 2.03 -3.16
N GLU A 217 35.01 3.20 -3.27
CA GLU A 217 34.83 4.32 -2.33
C GLU A 217 33.97 5.41 -2.97
N TYR A 218 32.98 5.89 -2.23
CA TYR A 218 32.00 6.87 -2.70
C TYR A 218 32.02 8.12 -1.83
N TYR A 219 32.03 9.28 -2.49
CA TYR A 219 31.92 10.59 -1.84
C TYR A 219 30.58 11.24 -2.17
N PHE A 220 29.84 11.63 -1.14
CA PHE A 220 28.55 12.31 -1.27
C PHE A 220 28.73 13.78 -0.91
N SER A 221 28.81 14.63 -1.95
CA SER A 221 29.00 16.08 -1.78
C SER A 221 27.79 16.75 -1.12
N ASN A 222 28.06 17.72 -0.27
CA ASN A 222 27.05 18.62 0.30
C ASN A 222 26.85 19.94 -0.42
N THR A 223 27.54 20.12 -1.55
CA THR A 223 27.45 21.32 -2.37
C THR A 223 26.88 20.98 -3.74
N THR A 224 25.99 21.85 -4.23
CA THR A 224 25.40 21.75 -5.56
C THR A 224 26.30 22.45 -6.58
N MET A 225 26.53 21.79 -7.73
CA MET A 225 27.31 22.38 -8.82
C MET A 225 26.93 21.75 -10.19
N PRO A 226 27.18 22.44 -11.31
CA PRO A 226 27.00 21.87 -12.65
C PRO A 226 27.87 20.63 -12.89
N ALA A 227 27.40 19.70 -13.71
CA ALA A 227 28.05 18.40 -13.96
C ALA A 227 29.54 18.52 -14.35
N GLU A 228 29.89 19.48 -15.21
CA GLU A 228 31.30 19.72 -15.61
C GLU A 228 32.19 20.23 -14.48
N LYS A 229 31.63 20.96 -13.51
CA LYS A 229 32.37 21.36 -12.30
C LYS A 229 32.46 20.18 -11.31
N ALA A 230 31.39 19.40 -11.16
CA ALA A 230 31.37 18.20 -10.33
C ALA A 230 32.40 17.17 -10.80
N ARG A 231 32.47 16.91 -12.11
CA ARG A 231 33.48 16.02 -12.70
C ARG A 231 34.91 16.50 -12.43
N ARG A 232 35.18 17.80 -12.58
CA ARG A 232 36.50 18.37 -12.26
C ARG A 232 36.84 18.23 -10.78
N PHE A 233 35.87 18.47 -9.90
CA PHE A 233 36.02 18.25 -8.47
C PHE A 233 36.37 16.79 -8.16
N CYS A 234 35.61 15.82 -8.68
CA CYS A 234 35.90 14.39 -8.48
C CYS A 234 37.30 14.03 -8.98
N LYS A 235 37.70 14.50 -10.17
CA LYS A 235 39.04 14.29 -10.74
C LYS A 235 40.17 14.89 -9.92
N GLN A 236 39.94 16.02 -9.27
CA GLN A 236 40.91 16.65 -8.37
C GLN A 236 41.09 15.85 -7.07
N HIS A 237 40.08 15.08 -6.67
CA HIS A 237 40.05 14.26 -5.46
C HIS A 237 40.16 12.76 -5.75
N HIS A 238 41.01 12.38 -6.72
CA HIS A 238 41.35 10.99 -7.03
C HIS A 238 40.19 10.09 -7.51
N GLY A 239 39.07 10.66 -7.97
CA GLY A 239 37.94 9.93 -8.51
C GLY A 239 37.42 10.47 -9.86
N ASP A 240 36.23 10.03 -10.25
CA ASP A 240 35.43 10.62 -11.32
C ASP A 240 33.94 10.55 -10.90
N LEU A 241 33.03 11.08 -11.71
CA LEU A 241 31.61 10.85 -11.51
C LEU A 241 31.30 9.35 -11.55
N THR A 242 30.58 8.86 -10.55
CA THR A 242 30.21 7.45 -10.41
C THR A 242 29.39 6.96 -11.61
N THR A 243 29.68 5.74 -12.03
CA THR A 243 28.85 4.95 -12.95
C THR A 243 28.15 3.85 -12.15
N ILE A 244 26.93 3.49 -12.55
CA ILE A 244 26.14 2.48 -11.86
C ILE A 244 26.27 1.16 -12.62
N GLU A 245 26.97 0.20 -12.04
CA GLU A 245 27.33 -1.07 -12.68
C GLU A 245 26.46 -2.24 -12.20
N SER A 246 25.79 -2.10 -11.06
CA SER A 246 24.92 -3.15 -10.52
C SER A 246 23.65 -2.61 -9.87
N GLN A 247 22.64 -3.49 -9.72
CA GLN A 247 21.43 -3.16 -8.97
C GLN A 247 21.70 -2.95 -7.47
N LYS A 248 22.72 -3.61 -6.91
CA LYS A 248 23.14 -3.42 -5.52
C LYS A 248 23.76 -2.04 -5.32
N GLU A 249 24.67 -1.65 -6.21
CA GLU A 249 25.29 -0.32 -6.21
C GLU A 249 24.25 0.78 -6.41
N LYS A 250 23.33 0.59 -7.37
CA LYS A 250 22.20 1.52 -7.59
C LYS A 250 21.43 1.75 -6.29
N LYS A 251 21.05 0.67 -5.60
CA LYS A 251 20.30 0.73 -4.34
C LYS A 251 21.11 1.41 -3.23
N PHE A 252 22.39 1.07 -3.09
CA PHE A 252 23.30 1.70 -2.12
C PHE A 252 23.42 3.22 -2.34
N LEU A 253 23.80 3.64 -3.55
CA LEU A 253 24.00 5.05 -3.91
C LEU A 253 22.74 5.88 -3.67
N TRP A 254 21.62 5.36 -4.16
CA TRP A 254 20.33 6.00 -4.04
C TRP A 254 19.86 6.10 -2.58
N TYR A 255 20.06 5.05 -1.78
CA TYR A 255 19.71 5.07 -0.36
C TYR A 255 20.53 6.09 0.43
N TYR A 256 21.85 6.07 0.24
CA TYR A 256 22.74 6.97 0.96
C TYR A 256 22.46 8.43 0.59
N ALA A 257 22.19 8.71 -0.70
CA ALA A 257 21.74 10.03 -1.14
C ALA A 257 20.46 10.48 -0.39
N ILE A 258 19.42 9.66 -0.31
CA ILE A 258 18.15 10.07 0.31
C ILE A 258 18.25 10.27 1.84
N ASN A 259 19.06 9.47 2.54
CA ASN A 259 19.06 9.45 4.00
C ASN A 259 20.21 10.26 4.63
N TYR A 260 21.30 10.44 3.89
CA TYR A 260 22.52 11.08 4.37
C TYR A 260 23.08 12.13 3.39
N GLY A 261 22.72 12.04 2.10
CA GLY A 261 23.20 12.89 1.01
C GLY A 261 22.13 13.82 0.44
N ILE A 262 21.59 14.70 1.28
CA ILE A 262 21.28 16.11 0.95
C ILE A 262 20.16 16.34 -0.07
N TYR A 263 19.05 16.85 0.46
CA TYR A 263 18.16 17.79 -0.23
C TYR A 263 18.72 19.21 -0.14
#